data_AF-A0A937VE14-F1
#
_entry.id   AF-A0A937VE14-F1
#
_cell.length_a   1.000
_cell.length_b   1.000
_cell.length_c   1.000
_cell.angle_alpha   90.00
_cell.angle_beta   90.00
_cell.angle_gamma   90.00
#
_symmetry.space_group_name_H-M   'P 1'
#
loop_
_entity.id
_entity.type
_entity.pdbx_description
1 polymer ?
#
loop_
_entity_poly.entity_id
_entity_poly.type
_entity_poly.pdbx_seq_one_letter_code
_entity_poly.pdbx_strand_id
1 'polypeptide(L)'
;MPTRNPCASSSRKTSISVFGREKSVSDEEGIIQACLKMLDDFKGKLLEIQPTDFKEYVNNYFIHKTAERLLETAIEACLDMGRHLIAREGFRYPEDNKEVFRVLAEEKVISADLLARLEDMAGFRNVLVHGYARIDHSRVYAILQTDLGDFDEFARAIVAYLNRPIVEEGQTVRQRRATYAVRRKRPAPK
;
A
#
# COMPACT_ATOMS: atom_id res chain seq x y z
N MET A 1 -25.36 20.72 68.38
CA MET A 1 -24.59 22.00 68.42
C MET A 1 -23.29 21.69 69.14
N PRO A 2 -22.14 21.73 68.43
CA PRO A 2 -21.46 22.99 68.13
C PRO A 2 -21.19 23.21 66.64
N THR A 3 -20.69 24.41 66.34
CA THR A 3 -20.71 25.13 65.06
C THR A 3 -19.31 25.37 64.47
N ARG A 4 -19.24 25.47 63.12
CA ARG A 4 -18.23 26.19 62.26
C ARG A 4 -16.79 25.63 62.27
N ASN A 5 -15.97 25.63 61.22
CA ASN A 5 -16.01 26.05 59.80
C ASN A 5 -14.84 25.31 59.04
N PRO A 6 -14.64 25.51 57.71
CA PRO A 6 -13.97 24.55 56.82
C PRO A 6 -12.45 24.75 56.70
N CYS A 7 -11.72 23.66 56.46
CA CYS A 7 -10.31 23.70 56.06
C CYS A 7 -10.18 23.29 54.59
N ALA A 8 -9.90 24.29 53.75
CA ALA A 8 -9.42 24.10 52.40
C ALA A 8 -7.99 23.52 52.46
N SER A 9 -7.77 22.37 51.83
CA SER A 9 -6.42 21.95 51.46
C SER A 9 -6.39 21.55 49.99
N SER A 10 -5.68 22.42 49.26
CA SER A 10 -5.09 22.23 47.94
C SER A 10 -4.57 20.81 47.73
N SER A 11 -5.10 20.12 46.73
CA SER A 11 -4.37 19.09 46.00
C SER A 11 -4.37 19.44 44.53
N ARG A 12 -3.18 19.80 44.05
CA ARG A 12 -2.86 20.06 42.65
C ARG A 12 -3.27 18.86 41.81
N LYS A 13 -4.24 19.05 40.91
CA LYS A 13 -4.44 18.12 39.79
C LYS A 13 -3.32 18.35 38.79
N THR A 14 -2.25 17.59 38.94
CA THR A 14 -1.20 17.48 37.94
C THR A 14 -1.80 16.82 36.70
N SER A 15 -1.71 17.55 35.58
CA SER A 15 -1.29 17.04 34.26
C SER A 15 -1.95 15.75 33.72
N ILE A 16 -2.53 15.87 32.53
CA ILE A 16 -1.89 15.51 31.25
C ILE A 16 -3.04 15.59 30.25
N SER A 17 -3.03 16.64 29.43
CA SER A 17 -3.86 16.70 28.23
C SER A 17 -3.29 15.68 27.24
N VAL A 18 -3.77 14.44 27.31
CA VAL A 18 -3.49 13.43 26.29
C VAL A 18 -4.25 13.84 25.04
N PHE A 19 -3.60 14.59 24.15
CA PHE A 19 -4.07 14.80 22.79
C PHE A 19 -3.88 13.49 22.02
N GLY A 20 -4.78 12.54 22.25
CA GLY A 20 -4.93 11.34 21.45
C GLY A 20 -5.59 11.73 20.13
N ARG A 21 -4.85 11.62 19.03
CA ARG A 21 -5.46 11.31 17.74
C ARG A 21 -5.64 9.81 17.70
N GLU A 22 -6.79 9.35 18.16
CA GLU A 22 -7.37 8.11 17.67
C GLU A 22 -7.75 8.37 16.20
N LYS A 23 -6.88 7.99 15.26
CA LYS A 23 -7.37 7.72 13.92
C LYS A 23 -8.00 6.33 13.97
N SER A 24 -9.28 6.29 13.61
CA SER A 24 -10.15 5.13 13.62
C SER A 24 -9.58 4.01 12.77
N VAL A 25 -9.29 2.87 13.40
CA VAL A 25 -8.93 1.59 12.78
C VAL A 25 -9.88 1.21 11.62
N SER A 26 -11.13 1.70 11.66
CA SER A 26 -12.18 1.45 10.65
C SER A 26 -11.93 2.09 9.28
N ASP A 27 -11.27 3.24 9.20
CA ASP A 27 -11.04 3.92 7.91
C ASP A 27 -9.90 3.24 7.13
N GLU A 28 -8.94 2.68 7.85
CA GLU A 28 -7.73 2.07 7.30
C GLU A 28 -8.00 0.64 6.80
N GLU A 29 -8.73 -0.16 7.59
CA GLU A 29 -9.28 -1.44 7.11
C GLU A 29 -10.18 -1.20 5.88
N GLY A 30 -10.96 -0.12 5.88
CA GLY A 30 -11.76 0.29 4.73
C GLY A 30 -10.95 0.54 3.45
N ILE A 31 -9.76 1.15 3.54
CA ILE A 31 -8.88 1.39 2.39
C ILE A 31 -8.31 0.08 1.86
N ILE A 32 -7.82 -0.79 2.74
CA ILE A 32 -7.25 -2.08 2.34
C ILE A 32 -8.33 -2.96 1.71
N GLN A 33 -9.51 -3.07 2.34
CA GLN A 33 -10.64 -3.81 1.78
C GLN A 33 -11.11 -3.21 0.45
N ALA A 34 -11.10 -1.89 0.30
CA ALA A 34 -11.40 -1.24 -0.98
C ALA A 34 -10.36 -1.59 -2.05
N CYS A 35 -9.07 -1.62 -1.72
CA CYS A 35 -8.02 -2.01 -2.65
C CYS A 35 -8.09 -3.51 -3.01
N LEU A 36 -8.38 -4.39 -2.06
CA LEU A 36 -8.60 -5.82 -2.30
C LEU A 36 -9.79 -6.03 -3.25
N LYS A 37 -10.92 -5.40 -2.94
CA LYS A 37 -12.10 -5.43 -3.82
C LYS A 37 -11.77 -4.88 -5.21
N MET A 38 -10.97 -3.82 -5.29
CA MET A 38 -10.58 -3.23 -6.56
C MET A 38 -9.71 -4.18 -7.40
N LEU A 39 -8.78 -4.90 -6.76
CA LEU A 39 -7.97 -5.94 -7.43
C LEU A 39 -8.85 -7.10 -7.92
N ASP A 40 -9.81 -7.55 -7.11
CA ASP A 40 -10.79 -8.57 -7.52
C ASP A 40 -11.65 -8.09 -8.70
N ASP A 41 -12.14 -6.85 -8.64
CA ASP A 41 -12.93 -6.24 -9.72
C ASP A 41 -12.10 -6.12 -11.02
N PHE A 42 -10.81 -5.77 -10.93
CA PHE A 42 -9.92 -5.70 -12.10
C PHE A 42 -9.63 -7.08 -12.65
N LYS A 43 -9.34 -8.05 -11.80
CA LYS A 43 -9.12 -9.44 -12.21
C LYS A 43 -10.35 -10.00 -12.91
N GLY A 44 -11.55 -9.76 -12.36
CA GLY A 44 -12.82 -10.14 -13.00
C GLY A 44 -12.96 -9.56 -14.41
N LYS A 45 -12.72 -8.26 -14.56
CA LYS A 45 -12.76 -7.59 -15.87
C LYS A 45 -11.69 -8.08 -16.84
N LEU A 46 -10.48 -8.37 -16.33
CA LEU A 46 -9.39 -8.93 -17.12
C LEU A 46 -9.72 -10.35 -17.62
N LEU A 47 -10.42 -11.14 -16.81
CA LEU A 47 -10.93 -12.46 -17.20
C LEU A 47 -12.07 -12.37 -18.22
N GLU A 48 -12.97 -11.38 -18.10
CA GLU A 48 -14.07 -11.16 -19.06
C GLU A 48 -13.56 -10.83 -20.47
N ILE A 49 -12.43 -10.13 -20.57
CA ILE A 49 -11.81 -9.75 -21.85
C ILE A 49 -10.70 -10.72 -22.28
N GLN A 50 -10.49 -11.81 -21.54
CA GLN A 50 -9.36 -12.70 -21.77
C GLN A 50 -9.52 -13.37 -23.16
N PRO A 51 -8.61 -13.08 -24.10
CA PRO A 51 -8.71 -13.61 -25.46
C PRO A 51 -8.36 -15.10 -25.49
N THR A 52 -9.04 -15.84 -26.35
CA THR A 52 -8.78 -17.29 -26.52
C THR A 52 -7.45 -17.56 -27.20
N ASP A 53 -7.01 -16.65 -28.08
CA ASP A 53 -5.70 -16.73 -28.72
C ASP A 53 -5.06 -15.33 -28.90
N PHE A 54 -3.74 -15.32 -29.14
CA PHE A 54 -2.99 -14.09 -29.33
C PHE A 54 -3.40 -13.30 -30.59
N LYS A 55 -3.94 -13.97 -31.61
CA LYS A 55 -4.36 -13.32 -32.85
C LYS A 55 -5.64 -12.51 -32.63
N GLU A 56 -6.59 -13.02 -31.85
CA GLU A 56 -7.77 -12.31 -31.39
C GLU A 56 -7.37 -11.07 -30.57
N TYR A 57 -6.43 -11.23 -29.65
CA TYR A 57 -5.90 -10.13 -28.83
C TYR A 57 -5.33 -8.98 -29.67
N VAL A 58 -4.43 -9.27 -30.61
CA VAL A 58 -3.75 -8.25 -31.42
C VAL A 58 -4.72 -7.56 -32.39
N ASN A 59 -5.68 -8.29 -32.94
CA ASN A 59 -6.63 -7.74 -33.92
C ASN A 59 -7.80 -6.97 -33.28
N ASN A 60 -7.98 -7.05 -31.96
CA ASN A 60 -9.03 -6.34 -31.26
C ASN A 60 -8.48 -5.14 -30.48
N TYR A 61 -8.66 -3.96 -31.06
CA TYR A 61 -8.22 -2.69 -30.46
C TYR A 61 -8.75 -2.46 -29.05
N PHE A 62 -10.03 -2.80 -28.83
CA PHE A 62 -10.66 -2.60 -27.54
C PHE A 62 -10.09 -3.54 -26.49
N ILE A 63 -9.80 -4.80 -26.84
CA ILE A 63 -9.24 -5.77 -25.89
C ILE A 63 -7.86 -5.33 -25.41
N HIS A 64 -6.92 -5.02 -26.31
CA HIS A 64 -5.58 -4.64 -25.85
C HIS A 64 -5.58 -3.31 -25.08
N LYS A 65 -6.37 -2.30 -25.51
CA LYS A 65 -6.46 -1.03 -24.78
C LYS A 65 -7.10 -1.18 -23.41
N THR A 66 -8.11 -2.04 -23.30
CA THR A 66 -8.77 -2.33 -22.02
C THR A 66 -7.81 -3.07 -21.09
N ALA A 67 -7.11 -4.08 -21.59
CA ALA A 67 -6.11 -4.81 -20.83
C ALA A 67 -4.97 -3.91 -20.33
N GLU A 68 -4.38 -3.08 -21.20
CA GLU A 68 -3.34 -2.11 -20.83
C GLU A 68 -3.80 -1.22 -19.67
N ARG A 69 -5.01 -0.65 -19.78
CA ARG A 69 -5.56 0.25 -18.77
C ARG A 69 -5.89 -0.44 -17.46
N LEU A 70 -6.45 -1.64 -17.52
CA LEU A 70 -6.77 -2.44 -16.33
C LEU A 70 -5.50 -2.85 -15.59
N LEU A 71 -4.47 -3.30 -16.30
CA LEU A 71 -3.17 -3.63 -15.71
C LEU A 71 -2.51 -2.41 -15.09
N GLU A 72 -2.47 -1.27 -15.79
CA GLU A 72 -1.95 -0.02 -15.23
C GLU A 72 -2.66 0.34 -13.91
N THR A 73 -3.99 0.25 -13.89
CA THR A 73 -4.78 0.63 -12.72
C THR A 73 -4.60 -0.35 -11.55
N ALA A 74 -4.51 -1.65 -11.83
CA ALA A 74 -4.24 -2.67 -10.81
C ALA A 74 -2.86 -2.48 -10.17
N ILE A 75 -1.84 -2.15 -10.98
CA ILE A 75 -0.48 -1.91 -10.50
C ILE A 75 -0.43 -0.64 -9.65
N GLU A 76 -1.12 0.43 -10.05
CA GLU A 76 -1.19 1.66 -9.25
C GLU A 76 -1.87 1.42 -7.90
N ALA A 77 -2.95 0.63 -7.87
CA ALA A 77 -3.61 0.26 -6.62
C ALA A 77 -2.65 -0.48 -5.66
N CYS A 78 -1.78 -1.35 -6.18
CA CYS A 78 -0.76 -2.03 -5.36
C CYS A 78 0.28 -1.05 -4.81
N LEU A 79 0.73 -0.10 -5.65
CA LEU A 79 1.67 0.93 -5.24
C LEU A 79 1.07 1.83 -4.15
N ASP A 80 -0.19 2.23 -4.29
CA ASP A 80 -0.89 3.04 -3.30
C ASP A 80 -1.05 2.30 -1.98
N MET A 81 -1.42 1.02 -2.00
CA MET A 81 -1.44 0.18 -0.78
C MET A 81 -0.07 0.15 -0.11
N GLY A 82 1.00 -0.06 -0.88
CA GLY A 82 2.35 -0.08 -0.34
C GLY A 82 2.77 1.26 0.27
N ARG A 83 2.50 2.37 -0.42
CA ARG A 83 2.77 3.73 0.07
C ARG A 83 1.99 4.04 1.34
N HIS A 84 0.72 3.61 1.41
CA HIS A 84 -0.10 3.76 2.60
C HIS A 84 0.47 2.99 3.79
N LEU A 85 0.88 1.73 3.58
CA LEU A 85 1.49 0.92 4.63
C LEU A 85 2.82 1.52 5.11
N ILE A 86 3.69 1.94 4.19
CA ILE A 86 4.95 2.63 4.49
C ILE A 86 4.71 3.86 5.35
N ALA A 87 3.73 4.70 4.97
CA ALA A 87 3.40 5.91 5.70
C ALA A 87 2.81 5.64 7.09
N ARG A 88 2.01 4.57 7.22
CA ARG A 88 1.40 4.12 8.48
C ARG A 88 2.46 3.60 9.46
N GLU A 89 3.34 2.73 9.00
CA GLU A 89 4.35 2.08 9.85
C GLU A 89 5.59 2.95 10.08
N GLY A 90 5.71 4.06 9.33
CA GLY A 90 6.83 4.99 9.46
C GLY A 90 8.13 4.47 8.87
N PHE A 91 8.03 3.62 7.84
CA PHE A 91 9.18 3.09 7.11
C PHE A 91 9.92 4.19 6.33
N ARG A 92 11.07 3.86 5.74
CA ARG A 92 11.79 4.81 4.88
C ARG A 92 10.92 5.20 3.67
N TYR A 93 11.07 6.44 3.23
CA TYR A 93 10.33 6.94 2.06
C TYR A 93 10.86 6.30 0.77
N PRO A 94 9.99 5.78 -0.11
CA PRO A 94 10.39 5.24 -1.41
C PRO A 94 10.64 6.37 -2.41
N GLU A 95 11.73 6.29 -3.17
CA GLU A 95 12.11 7.34 -4.14
C GLU A 95 11.38 7.17 -5.49
N ASP A 96 10.96 5.96 -5.82
CA ASP A 96 10.20 5.63 -7.02
C ASP A 96 9.20 4.48 -6.77
N ASN A 97 8.53 4.02 -7.82
CA ASN A 97 7.53 2.94 -7.73
C ASN A 97 8.14 1.59 -7.35
N LYS A 98 9.36 1.27 -7.79
CA LYS A 98 10.02 0.00 -7.43
C LYS A 98 10.47 0.02 -5.98
N GLU A 99 10.93 1.19 -5.51
CA GLU A 99 11.31 1.42 -4.12
C GLU A 99 10.14 1.16 -3.15
N VAL A 100 8.89 1.36 -3.55
CA VAL A 100 7.73 0.98 -2.72
C VAL A 100 7.82 -0.49 -2.31
N PHE A 101 8.03 -1.39 -3.27
CA PHE A 101 8.11 -2.82 -2.99
C PHE A 101 9.39 -3.19 -2.25
N ARG A 102 10.52 -2.54 -2.56
CA ARG A 102 11.78 -2.76 -1.83
C ARG A 102 11.67 -2.45 -0.36
N VAL A 103 11.07 -1.31 0.00
CA VAL A 103 10.84 -0.93 1.40
C VAL A 103 9.99 -1.98 2.11
N LEU A 104 8.95 -2.49 1.45
CA LEU A 104 8.12 -3.56 2.02
C LEU A 104 8.90 -4.86 2.22
N ALA A 105 9.81 -5.22 1.31
CA ALA A 105 10.65 -6.41 1.43
C ALA A 105 11.70 -6.27 2.55
N GLU A 106 12.32 -5.08 2.68
CA GLU A 106 13.27 -4.75 3.76
C GLU A 106 12.63 -4.94 5.14
N GLU A 107 11.37 -4.53 5.28
CA GLU A 107 10.59 -4.66 6.51
C GLU A 107 9.88 -6.03 6.64
N LYS A 108 10.21 -6.98 5.74
CA LYS A 108 9.71 -8.37 5.72
C LYS A 108 8.18 -8.47 5.57
N VAL A 109 7.56 -7.47 4.97
CA VAL A 109 6.14 -7.50 4.59
C VAL A 109 5.93 -8.45 3.41
N ILE A 110 6.85 -8.43 2.44
CA ILE A 110 6.84 -9.31 1.26
C ILE A 110 8.13 -10.13 1.18
N SER A 111 8.08 -11.26 0.48
CA SER A 111 9.26 -12.12 0.24
C SER A 111 10.16 -11.54 -0.85
N ALA A 112 11.42 -12.00 -0.89
CA ALA A 112 12.36 -11.62 -1.96
C ALA A 112 11.89 -12.11 -3.35
N ASP A 113 11.25 -13.29 -3.41
CA ASP A 113 10.71 -13.84 -4.65
C ASP A 113 9.56 -12.97 -5.18
N LEU A 114 8.67 -12.53 -4.29
CA LEU A 114 7.56 -11.65 -4.65
C LEU A 114 8.06 -10.25 -5.02
N LEU A 115 9.09 -9.73 -4.33
CA LEU A 115 9.73 -8.45 -4.67
C LEU A 115 10.17 -8.42 -6.13
N ALA A 116 10.91 -9.44 -6.60
CA ALA A 116 11.43 -9.46 -7.96
C ALA A 116 10.31 -9.34 -9.02
N ARG A 117 9.18 -10.01 -8.79
CA ARG A 117 8.01 -9.96 -9.68
C ARG A 117 7.31 -8.59 -9.63
N LEU A 118 7.12 -8.03 -8.43
CA LEU A 118 6.49 -6.72 -8.26
C LEU A 118 7.35 -5.56 -8.80
N GLU A 119 8.69 -5.66 -8.76
CA GLU A 119 9.58 -4.70 -9.40
C GLU A 119 9.49 -4.74 -10.93
N ASP A 120 9.38 -5.93 -11.51
CA ASP A 120 9.16 -6.08 -12.95
C ASP A 120 7.80 -5.49 -13.35
N MET A 121 6.76 -5.76 -12.56
CA MET A 121 5.42 -5.21 -12.73
C MET A 121 5.40 -3.67 -12.64
N ALA A 122 6.09 -3.07 -11.66
CA ALA A 122 6.26 -1.61 -11.58
C ALA A 122 7.00 -1.04 -12.79
N GLY A 123 8.02 -1.75 -13.27
CA GLY A 123 8.74 -1.39 -14.51
C GLY A 123 7.83 -1.44 -15.73
N PHE A 124 6.99 -2.47 -15.83
CA PHE A 124 6.03 -2.63 -16.91
C PHE A 124 5.00 -1.49 -16.95
N ARG A 125 4.49 -1.05 -15.80
CA ARG A 125 3.61 0.13 -15.71
C ARG A 125 4.27 1.40 -16.26
N ASN A 126 5.58 1.57 -16.10
CA ASN A 126 6.29 2.70 -16.72
C ASN A 126 6.30 2.59 -18.26
N VAL A 127 6.44 1.38 -18.80
CA VAL A 127 6.34 1.12 -20.24
C VAL A 127 4.93 1.39 -20.75
N LEU A 128 3.88 0.97 -20.03
CA LEU A 128 2.50 1.24 -20.40
C LEU A 128 2.18 2.75 -20.45
N VAL A 129 2.67 3.52 -19.49
CA VAL A 129 2.35 4.95 -19.36
C VAL A 129 3.23 5.87 -20.21
N HIS A 130 4.50 5.51 -20.46
CA HIS A 130 5.40 6.34 -21.26
C HIS A 130 5.63 5.81 -22.68
N GLY A 131 5.31 4.54 -22.95
CA GLY A 131 5.66 3.81 -24.17
C GLY A 131 4.58 3.81 -25.26
N TYR A 132 3.69 4.81 -25.32
CA TYR A 132 2.57 4.89 -26.27
C TYR A 132 2.93 4.61 -27.75
N ALA A 133 4.19 4.75 -28.15
CA ALA A 133 4.64 4.47 -29.51
C ALA A 133 4.93 2.97 -29.80
N ARG A 134 5.26 2.14 -28.79
CA ARG A 134 5.61 0.70 -28.97
C ARG A 134 5.37 -0.12 -27.69
N ILE A 135 4.11 -0.39 -27.36
CA ILE A 135 3.77 -1.38 -26.34
C ILE A 135 4.00 -2.78 -26.92
N ASP A 136 4.70 -3.64 -26.18
CA ASP A 136 4.85 -5.04 -26.53
C ASP A 136 3.59 -5.82 -26.13
N HIS A 137 2.69 -5.99 -27.10
CA HIS A 137 1.45 -6.73 -26.96
C HIS A 137 1.66 -8.20 -26.54
N SER A 138 2.79 -8.81 -26.87
CA SER A 138 3.09 -10.18 -26.43
C SER A 138 3.29 -10.27 -24.92
N ARG A 139 3.94 -9.25 -24.34
CA ARG A 139 4.14 -9.14 -22.89
C ARG A 139 2.84 -8.85 -22.15
N VAL A 140 2.00 -7.95 -22.68
CA VAL A 140 0.68 -7.68 -22.10
C VAL A 140 -0.16 -8.96 -22.08
N TYR A 141 -0.17 -9.70 -23.20
CA TYR A 141 -0.89 -10.97 -23.31
C TYR A 141 -0.37 -12.03 -22.34
N ALA A 142 0.95 -12.16 -22.17
CA ALA A 142 1.53 -13.09 -21.21
C ALA A 142 1.05 -12.80 -19.78
N ILE A 143 1.11 -11.53 -19.34
CA ILE A 143 0.66 -11.12 -18.01
C ILE A 143 -0.83 -11.44 -17.78
N LEU A 144 -1.68 -11.24 -18.81
CA LEU A 144 -3.09 -11.61 -18.75
C LEU A 144 -3.33 -13.11 -18.55
N GLN A 145 -2.41 -13.97 -19.00
CA GLN A 145 -2.57 -15.42 -18.97
C GLN A 145 -1.95 -16.05 -17.73
N THR A 146 -0.80 -15.55 -17.26
CA THR A 146 0.01 -16.27 -16.26
C THR A 146 0.22 -15.53 -14.94
N ASP A 147 0.18 -14.20 -14.93
CA ASP A 147 0.80 -13.43 -13.83
C ASP A 147 -0.21 -12.69 -12.94
N LEU A 148 -1.51 -12.86 -13.18
CA LEU A 148 -2.55 -12.22 -12.36
C LEU A 148 -2.54 -12.70 -10.88
N GLY A 149 -1.89 -13.83 -10.59
CA GLY A 149 -1.73 -14.35 -9.22
C GLY A 149 -0.83 -13.50 -8.32
N ASP A 150 0.05 -12.67 -8.89
CA ASP A 150 0.97 -11.83 -8.12
C ASP A 150 0.23 -10.74 -7.33
N PHE A 151 -0.88 -10.22 -7.88
CA PHE A 151 -1.77 -9.30 -7.18
C PHE A 151 -2.36 -9.95 -5.93
N ASP A 152 -2.81 -11.20 -6.03
CA ASP A 152 -3.39 -11.94 -4.91
C ASP A 152 -2.32 -12.24 -3.83
N GLU A 153 -1.11 -12.58 -4.25
CA GLU A 153 0.00 -12.85 -3.33
C GLU A 153 0.41 -11.58 -2.58
N PHE A 154 0.52 -10.45 -3.27
CA PHE A 154 0.78 -9.16 -2.65
C PHE A 154 -0.31 -8.77 -1.65
N ALA A 155 -1.57 -8.85 -2.06
CA ALA A 155 -2.73 -8.62 -1.20
C ALA A 155 -2.67 -9.45 0.09
N ARG A 156 -2.43 -10.77 -0.04
CA ARG A 156 -2.30 -11.67 1.12
C ARG A 156 -1.14 -11.29 2.02
N ALA A 157 0.00 -10.89 1.45
CA ALA A 157 1.17 -10.49 2.23
C ALA A 157 0.88 -9.25 3.09
N ILE A 158 0.21 -8.23 2.52
CA ILE A 158 -0.23 -7.04 3.26
C ILE A 158 -1.18 -7.42 4.40
N VAL A 159 -2.22 -8.22 4.11
CA VAL A 159 -3.19 -8.65 5.13
C VAL A 159 -2.52 -9.48 6.23
N ALA A 160 -1.61 -10.39 5.87
CA ALA A 160 -0.88 -11.21 6.83
C ALA A 160 0.00 -10.36 7.75
N TYR A 161 0.67 -9.34 7.21
CA TYR A 161 1.46 -8.40 8.01
C TYR A 161 0.59 -7.64 9.01
N LEU A 162 -0.57 -7.15 8.58
CA LEU A 162 -1.49 -6.36 9.41
C LEU A 162 -2.17 -7.19 10.50
N ASN A 163 -2.42 -8.47 10.25
CA ASN A 163 -3.01 -9.40 11.21
C ASN A 163 -1.98 -9.99 12.17
N ARG A 164 -0.69 -9.69 12.01
CA ARG A 164 0.34 -10.18 12.91
C ARG A 164 0.10 -9.61 14.32
N PRO A 165 0.01 -10.45 15.37
CA PRO A 165 -0.09 -9.95 16.73
C PRO A 165 1.14 -9.10 17.05
N ILE A 166 0.91 -7.92 17.62
CA ILE A 166 1.99 -7.05 18.10
C ILE A 166 2.66 -7.78 19.26
N VAL A 167 3.77 -8.47 18.98
CA VAL A 167 4.56 -9.12 20.03
C VAL A 167 5.40 -8.04 20.67
N GLU A 168 5.09 -7.66 21.91
CA GLU A 168 5.90 -6.75 22.73
C GLU A 168 7.20 -7.45 23.18
N GLU A 169 8.11 -7.73 22.26
CA GLU A 169 9.47 -8.15 22.61
C GLU A 169 10.32 -6.91 22.91
N GLY A 170 10.36 -6.53 24.20
CA GLY A 170 11.57 -6.10 24.90
C GLY A 170 12.36 -4.87 24.43
N GLN A 171 11.98 -4.17 23.37
CA GLN A 171 12.60 -2.92 22.93
C GLN A 171 11.53 -1.89 22.53
N THR A 172 10.98 -1.22 23.56
CA THR A 172 10.39 0.13 23.53
C THR A 172 9.71 0.57 22.21
N VAL A 173 8.43 0.20 22.07
CA VAL A 173 7.45 0.74 21.10
C VAL A 173 7.26 2.28 21.23
N ARG A 174 7.85 2.91 22.26
CA ARG A 174 7.91 4.37 22.42
C ARG A 174 9.07 5.07 21.73
N GLN A 175 10.12 4.38 21.29
CA GLN A 175 11.29 5.06 20.67
C GLN A 175 11.27 5.10 19.13
N ARG A 176 10.47 4.27 18.44
CA ARG A 176 10.28 4.39 16.98
C ARG A 176 9.23 5.44 16.57
N ARG A 177 8.41 5.91 17.52
CA ARG A 177 7.36 6.92 17.29
C ARG A 177 7.85 8.38 17.32
N ALA A 178 9.14 8.65 17.57
CA ALA A 178 9.67 10.00 17.82
C ALA A 178 10.75 10.50 16.83
N THR A 179 11.19 9.71 15.85
CA THR A 179 12.32 10.08 14.98
C THR A 179 11.97 10.83 13.69
N TYR A 180 10.71 10.86 13.25
CA TYR A 180 10.35 11.42 11.93
C TYR A 180 9.71 12.82 11.95
N ALA A 181 9.45 13.41 13.12
CA ALA A 181 8.98 14.79 13.21
C ALA A 181 10.03 15.83 12.77
N VAL A 182 11.30 15.44 12.62
CA VAL A 182 12.42 16.37 12.36
C VAL A 182 12.74 16.57 10.87
N ARG A 183 12.26 15.71 9.96
CA ARG A 183 12.72 15.72 8.55
C ARG A 183 11.75 16.36 7.53
N ARG A 184 10.66 16.99 7.97
CA ARG A 184 9.78 17.85 7.12
C ARG A 184 10.38 19.23 6.82
N LYS A 185 11.67 19.28 6.49
CA LYS A 185 12.30 20.47 5.90
C LYS A 185 13.11 20.05 4.69
N ARG A 186 12.46 20.03 3.53
CA ARG A 186 13.12 20.39 2.27
C ARG A 186 12.25 21.40 1.52
N PRO A 187 12.84 22.47 0.98
CA PRO A 187 12.10 23.52 0.29
C PRO A 187 11.66 23.03 -1.10
N ALA A 188 10.56 23.60 -1.59
CA ALA A 188 10.04 23.33 -2.93
C ALA A 188 11.09 23.61 -4.03
N PRO A 189 11.10 22.84 -5.14
CA PRO A 189 11.96 23.15 -6.28
C PRO A 189 11.54 24.49 -6.92
N LYS A 190 12.54 25.23 -7.41
CA LYS A 190 12.38 26.54 -8.06
C LYS A 190 11.65 26.43 -9.40
#